data_AF-A0A397VV11-F1
#
_entry.id   AF-A0A397VV11-F1
#
_cell.length_a   1.000
_cell.length_b   1.000
_cell.length_c   1.000
_cell.angle_alpha   90.00
_cell.angle_beta   90.00
_cell.angle_gamma   90.00
#
_symmetry.space_group_name_H-M   'P 1'
#
loop_
_entity.id
_entity.type
_entity.pdbx_description
1 polymer ?
#
loop_
_entity_poly.entity_id
_entity_poly.type
_entity_poly.pdbx_seq_one_letter_code
_entity_poly.pdbx_strand_id
1 'polypeptide(L)'
;MTLLSQSSFPSTNPLHLYRHTLRYLRSPTLPFRYLSPKLCYNARELFEIHRNEQDPKKIQELVIWGWQDLEFLKAWKFVEKEILDEIFRGYGSNQNYKEYQEY
;
A
#
# COMPACT_ATOMS: atom_id res chain seq x y z
N MET A 1 -7.50 -16.60 21.57
CA MET A 1 -8.04 -15.32 22.07
C MET A 1 -6.87 -14.37 22.24
N THR A 2 -6.67 -13.49 21.26
CA THR A 2 -5.77 -12.33 21.38
C THR A 2 -6.58 -11.16 20.84
N LEU A 3 -7.18 -10.41 21.78
CA LEU A 3 -7.89 -9.17 21.51
C LEU A 3 -6.85 -8.16 21.00
N LEU A 4 -6.75 -8.03 19.68
CA LEU A 4 -6.07 -6.88 19.08
C LEU A 4 -6.75 -5.62 19.63
N SER A 5 -5.99 -4.89 20.43
CA SER A 5 -6.31 -3.61 21.05
C SER A 5 -7.25 -2.76 20.19
N GLN A 6 -8.42 -2.40 20.77
CA GLN A 6 -9.42 -1.51 20.18
C GLN A 6 -9.00 -0.03 20.16
N SER A 7 -7.71 0.28 20.00
CA SER A 7 -7.23 1.64 19.79
C SER A 7 -6.19 1.60 18.66
N SER A 8 -6.45 2.12 17.46
CA SER A 8 -6.37 3.56 17.20
C SER A 8 -6.70 3.89 15.73
N PHE A 9 -7.82 3.39 15.18
CA PHE A 9 -8.24 3.84 13.85
C PHE A 9 -8.73 5.30 13.92
N PRO A 10 -8.17 6.22 13.13
CA PRO A 10 -8.30 7.65 13.37
C PRO A 10 -9.70 8.22 13.06
N SER A 11 -10.58 7.45 12.39
CA SER A 11 -11.98 7.85 12.19
C SER A 11 -12.89 6.66 11.88
N THR A 12 -14.10 6.68 12.44
CA THR A 12 -15.22 5.80 12.04
C THR A 12 -15.95 6.26 10.77
N ASN A 13 -15.60 7.44 10.23
CA ASN A 13 -16.26 8.01 9.07
C ASN A 13 -15.71 7.40 7.75
N PRO A 14 -16.53 6.69 6.95
CA PRO A 14 -16.09 6.07 5.69
C PRO A 14 -15.55 7.07 4.67
N LEU A 15 -16.12 8.28 4.60
CA LEU A 15 -15.69 9.31 3.68
C LEU A 15 -14.30 9.86 4.04
N HIS A 16 -14.00 9.93 5.34
CA HIS A 16 -12.68 10.34 5.79
C HIS A 16 -11.60 9.33 5.39
N LEU A 17 -11.85 8.03 5.65
CA LEU A 17 -10.99 6.94 5.19
C LEU A 17 -10.80 7.01 3.67
N TYR A 18 -11.88 7.10 2.89
CA TYR A 18 -11.80 7.19 1.42
C TYR A 18 -10.90 8.33 0.93
N ARG A 19 -11.08 9.54 1.48
CA ARG A 19 -10.25 10.71 1.13
C ARG A 19 -8.79 10.49 1.52
N HIS A 20 -8.57 9.90 2.70
CA HIS A 20 -7.23 9.62 3.19
C HIS A 20 -6.51 8.59 2.28
N THR A 21 -7.19 7.50 1.94
CA THR A 21 -6.72 6.48 0.99
C THR A 21 -6.37 7.10 -0.35
N LEU A 22 -7.25 7.90 -0.96
CA LEU A 22 -6.96 8.55 -2.24
C LEU A 22 -5.77 9.52 -2.18
N ARG A 23 -5.59 10.25 -1.08
CA ARG A 23 -4.40 11.10 -0.90
C ARG A 23 -3.13 10.27 -0.86
N TYR A 24 -3.15 9.16 -0.11
CA TYR A 24 -2.01 8.25 -0.04
C TYR A 24 -1.69 7.61 -1.39
N LEU A 25 -2.70 7.10 -2.10
CA LEU A 25 -2.50 6.46 -3.41
C LEU A 25 -1.97 7.41 -4.50
N ARG A 26 -2.16 8.72 -4.33
CA ARG A 26 -1.59 9.75 -5.24
C ARG A 26 -0.27 10.31 -4.75
N SER A 27 0.17 9.92 -3.56
CA SER A 27 1.39 10.43 -2.96
C SER A 27 2.63 9.88 -3.67
N PRO A 28 3.75 10.62 -3.67
CA PRO A 28 5.01 10.13 -4.20
C PRO A 28 5.63 9.01 -3.35
N THR A 29 5.12 8.79 -2.14
CA THR A 29 5.60 7.75 -1.21
C THR A 29 4.87 6.42 -1.36
N LEU A 30 3.93 6.31 -2.31
CA LEU A 30 3.27 5.06 -2.66
C LEU A 30 4.28 4.10 -3.32
N PRO A 31 4.45 2.87 -2.79
CA PRO A 31 5.22 1.84 -3.48
C PRO A 31 4.55 1.39 -4.77
N PHE A 32 5.35 1.03 -5.77
CA PHE A 32 4.91 0.67 -7.12
C PHE A 32 4.03 1.77 -7.71
N ARG A 33 4.55 3.00 -7.75
CA ARG A 33 3.78 4.21 -8.14
C ARG A 33 3.04 4.06 -9.48
N TYR A 34 3.55 3.25 -10.40
CA TYR A 34 2.89 2.93 -11.67
C TYR A 34 1.52 2.26 -11.49
N LEU A 35 1.25 1.61 -10.36
CA LEU A 35 -0.06 1.03 -10.01
C LEU A 35 -1.06 2.07 -9.50
N SER A 36 -0.63 3.30 -9.19
CA SER A 36 -1.47 4.36 -8.61
C SER A 36 -2.81 4.56 -9.35
N PRO A 37 -2.88 4.66 -10.69
CA PRO A 37 -4.14 4.85 -11.39
C PRO A 37 -5.13 3.69 -11.13
N LYS A 38 -4.64 2.45 -11.18
CA LYS A 38 -5.46 1.26 -10.98
C LYS A 38 -5.91 1.12 -9.53
N LEU A 39 -5.04 1.40 -8.56
CA LEU A 39 -5.39 1.38 -7.14
C LEU A 39 -6.43 2.47 -6.81
N CYS A 40 -6.30 3.67 -7.38
CA CYS A 40 -7.29 4.73 -7.21
C CYS A 40 -8.66 4.33 -7.77
N TYR A 41 -8.68 3.66 -8.93
CA TYR A 41 -9.91 3.14 -9.52
C TYR A 41 -10.57 2.10 -8.61
N ASN A 42 -9.81 1.10 -8.15
CA ASN A 42 -10.33 0.05 -7.28
C ASN A 42 -10.85 0.61 -5.95
N ALA A 43 -10.13 1.57 -5.34
CA ALA A 43 -10.58 2.23 -4.11
C ALA A 43 -11.89 3.00 -4.30
N ARG A 44 -12.10 3.61 -5.48
CA ARG A 44 -13.37 4.26 -5.83
C ARG A 44 -14.48 3.22 -6.00
N GLU A 45 -14.22 2.16 -6.74
CA GLU A 45 -15.19 1.09 -6.98
C GLU A 45 -15.69 0.46 -5.67
N LEU A 46 -14.78 0.10 -4.77
CA LEU A 46 -15.12 -0.45 -3.45
C LEU A 46 -15.96 0.53 -2.60
N PHE A 47 -15.61 1.83 -2.63
CA PHE A 47 -16.39 2.84 -1.93
C PHE A 47 -17.81 2.98 -2.50
N GLU A 48 -17.96 2.98 -3.82
CA GLU A 48 -19.28 3.12 -4.46
C GLU A 48 -20.17 1.89 -4.24
N ILE A 49 -19.62 0.67 -4.23
CA ILE A 49 -20.36 -0.57 -3.95
C ILE A 49 -21.05 -0.52 -2.57
N HIS A 50 -20.37 0.05 -1.58
CA HIS A 50 -20.87 0.14 -0.21
C HIS A 50 -21.45 1.51 0.17
N ARG A 51 -21.57 2.43 -0.79
CA ARG A 51 -21.98 3.82 -0.52
C ARG A 51 -23.35 3.96 0.13
N ASN A 52 -24.27 3.09 -0.23
CA ASN A 52 -25.66 3.11 0.25
C ASN A 52 -25.89 2.14 1.42
N GLU A 53 -24.83 1.54 1.97
CA GLU A 53 -24.95 0.66 3.13
C GLU A 53 -25.54 1.44 4.32
N GLN A 54 -26.51 0.83 5.01
CA GLN A 54 -27.21 1.45 6.14
C GLN A 54 -26.95 0.71 7.45
N ASP A 55 -26.45 -0.53 7.39
CA ASP A 55 -26.15 -1.30 8.61
C ASP A 55 -24.91 -0.71 9.31
N PRO A 56 -25.07 -0.13 10.51
CA PRO A 56 -23.96 0.51 11.22
C PRO A 56 -22.85 -0.48 11.59
N LYS A 57 -23.17 -1.76 11.85
CA LYS A 57 -22.16 -2.78 12.19
C LYS A 57 -21.31 -3.10 10.97
N LYS A 58 -21.94 -3.29 9.83
CA LYS A 58 -21.27 -3.56 8.56
C LYS A 58 -20.43 -2.37 8.10
N ILE A 59 -20.93 -1.15 8.24
CA ILE A 59 -20.14 0.07 7.94
C ILE A 59 -18.88 0.11 8.83
N GLN A 60 -19.01 -0.18 10.12
CA GLN A 60 -17.88 -0.20 11.04
C GLN A 60 -16.84 -1.26 10.63
N GLU A 61 -17.27 -2.46 10.27
CA GLU A 61 -16.40 -3.54 9.80
C GLU A 61 -15.66 -3.16 8.51
N LEU A 62 -16.38 -2.61 7.53
CA LEU A 62 -15.80 -2.12 6.28
C LEU A 62 -14.75 -1.02 6.50
N VAL A 63 -15.00 -0.11 7.44
CA VAL A 63 -14.03 0.94 7.79
C VAL A 63 -12.78 0.33 8.44
N ILE A 64 -12.93 -0.66 9.32
CA ILE A 64 -11.80 -1.35 9.94
C ILE A 64 -10.96 -2.05 8.86
N TRP A 65 -11.60 -2.82 7.98
CA TRP A 65 -10.91 -3.51 6.88
C TRP A 65 -10.20 -2.52 5.95
N GLY A 66 -10.86 -1.43 5.56
CA GLY A 66 -10.23 -0.44 4.68
C GLY A 66 -9.02 0.27 5.32
N TRP A 67 -8.99 0.45 6.65
CA TRP A 67 -7.78 0.90 7.33
C TRP A 67 -6.68 -0.15 7.34
N GLN A 68 -7.02 -1.42 7.59
CA GLN A 68 -6.06 -2.53 7.54
C GLN A 68 -5.44 -2.68 6.15
N ASP A 69 -6.25 -2.62 5.09
CA ASP A 69 -5.81 -2.65 3.71
C ASP A 69 -4.87 -1.48 3.39
N LEU A 70 -5.17 -0.29 3.90
CA LEU A 70 -4.31 0.88 3.71
C LEU A 70 -2.95 0.72 4.41
N GLU A 71 -2.93 0.19 5.62
CA GLU A 71 -1.67 -0.12 6.32
C GLU A 71 -0.88 -1.23 5.61
N PHE A 72 -1.56 -2.23 5.08
CA PHE A 72 -0.94 -3.28 4.27
C PHE A 72 -0.30 -2.70 3.00
N LEU A 73 -0.99 -1.80 2.29
CA LEU A 73 -0.42 -1.11 1.13
C LEU A 73 0.80 -0.25 1.49
N LYS A 74 0.82 0.38 2.66
CA LYS A 74 2.00 1.12 3.14
C LYS A 74 3.18 0.19 3.39
N ALA A 75 2.93 -1.00 3.91
CA ALA A 75 3.96 -2.01 4.16
C ALA A 75 4.60 -2.56 2.87
N TRP A 76 3.94 -2.45 1.71
CA TRP A 76 4.52 -2.85 0.42
C TRP A 76 5.80 -2.10 0.04
N LYS A 77 6.10 -0.99 0.71
CA LYS A 77 7.40 -0.31 0.54
C LYS A 77 8.58 -1.23 0.83
N PHE A 78 8.45 -2.17 1.77
CA PHE A 78 9.49 -3.16 2.03
C PHE A 78 9.64 -4.13 0.86
N VAL A 79 8.52 -4.60 0.32
CA VAL A 79 8.49 -5.54 -0.83
C VAL A 79 9.04 -4.88 -2.09
N GLU A 80 8.65 -3.64 -2.39
CA GLU A 80 9.21 -2.90 -3.54
C GLU A 80 10.72 -2.77 -3.43
N LYS A 81 11.22 -2.44 -2.23
CA LYS A 81 12.66 -2.36 -1.99
C LYS A 81 13.34 -3.70 -2.26
N GLU A 82 12.82 -4.79 -1.69
CA GLU A 82 13.39 -6.14 -1.86
C GLU A 82 13.41 -6.56 -3.34
N ILE A 83 12.31 -6.34 -4.07
CA ILE A 83 12.22 -6.68 -5.50
C ILE A 83 13.21 -5.84 -6.31
N LEU A 84 13.30 -4.53 -6.07
CA LEU A 84 14.27 -3.68 -6.77
C LEU A 84 15.71 -4.11 -6.44
N ASP A 85 16.00 -4.37 -5.17
CA ASP A 85 17.31 -4.87 -4.74
C ASP A 85 17.64 -6.20 -5.44
N GLU A 86 16.71 -7.16 -5.54
CA GLU A 86 16.90 -8.43 -6.25
C GLU A 86 17.10 -8.27 -7.76
N ILE A 87 16.24 -7.48 -8.42
CA ILE A 87 16.34 -7.22 -9.86
C ILE A 87 17.70 -6.58 -10.16
N PHE A 88 18.09 -5.54 -9.42
CA PHE A 88 19.32 -4.80 -9.66
C PHE A 88 20.58 -5.49 -9.13
N ARG A 89 20.48 -6.47 -8.23
CA ARG A 89 21.62 -7.33 -7.81
C ARG A 89 22.27 -8.05 -9.00
N GLY A 90 21.46 -8.40 -10.01
CA GLY A 90 21.94 -9.00 -11.26
C GLY A 90 22.59 -8.00 -12.23
N TYR A 91 22.27 -6.71 -12.13
CA TYR A 91 22.87 -5.65 -12.97
C TYR A 91 24.12 -5.03 -12.33
N GLY A 92 24.34 -5.21 -11.03
CA GLY A 92 25.53 -4.75 -10.30
C GLY A 92 26.72 -5.72 -10.30
N SER A 93 26.59 -6.91 -10.91
CA SER A 93 27.62 -7.96 -10.86
C SER A 93 28.10 -8.41 -12.25
N ASN A 94 28.36 -7.46 -13.15
CA ASN A 94 29.40 -7.69 -14.16
C ASN A 94 29.82 -6.39 -14.86
N GLN A 95 30.98 -5.85 -14.47
CA GLN A 95 32.05 -5.48 -15.41
C GLN A 95 33.35 -5.10 -14.66
N ASN A 96 34.36 -5.96 -14.83
CA ASN A 96 35.78 -5.63 -15.02
C ASN A 96 36.62 -5.06 -13.86
N TYR A 97 37.13 -5.96 -13.02
CA TYR A 97 38.54 -5.95 -12.60
C TYR A 97 39.15 -7.35 -12.78
N LYS A 98 39.14 -7.85 -14.01
CA LYS A 98 40.25 -8.66 -14.50
C LYS A 98 41.02 -7.78 -15.48
N GLU A 99 42.34 -7.80 -15.36
CA GLU A 99 43.33 -7.15 -16.22
C GLU A 99 43.57 -5.65 -16.02
N TYR A 100 44.32 -5.32 -14.96
CA TYR A 100 45.53 -4.52 -15.16
C TYR A 100 46.73 -5.32 -14.64
N GLN A 101 47.33 -6.04 -15.59
CA GLN A 101 48.76 -6.26 -15.79
C GLN A 101 49.61 -6.74 -14.61
N GLU A 102 50.02 -8.02 -14.74
CA GLU A 102 51.42 -8.41 -14.55
C GLU A 102 52.36 -7.25 -14.94
N TYR A 103 53.14 -6.73 -13.99
CA TYR A 103 54.56 -6.37 -14.11
C TYR A 103 55.11 -6.03 -12.71
#